data_AF-A0A5J4Y2B5-F1
#
_entry.id   AF-A0A5J4Y2B5-F1
#
_cell.length_a   1.000
_cell.length_b   1.000
_cell.length_c   1.000
_cell.angle_alpha   90.00
_cell.angle_beta   90.00
_cell.angle_gamma   90.00
#
_symmetry.space_group_name_H-M   'P 1'
#
loop_
_entity.id
_entity.type
_entity.pdbx_description
1 polymer ?
#
loop_
_entity_poly.entity_id
_entity_poly.type
_entity_poly.pdbx_seq_one_letter_code
_entity_poly.pdbx_strand_id
1 'polypeptide(L)'
;MEHGRKRPLRASSRPPSDLTASANAGNGAGSSDDEDYEVPSQPVPQRASTRRQPKVDFSKLDAASLKKYRKLHDMDDLPPGASKEDMIPAVAKHFSQQVVDEKDTLVNFALSLKRHYLQTRQSPQQPLKKPRNATKVKAR
;
A
#
# COMPACT_ATOMS: atom_id res chain seq x y z
N MET A 1 -27.19 38.92 43.89
CA MET A 1 -27.23 39.91 42.79
C MET A 1 -25.80 40.10 42.30
N GLU A 2 -25.43 39.47 41.19
CA GLU A 2 -24.14 39.75 40.53
C GLU A 2 -24.36 39.61 39.02
N HIS A 3 -23.90 40.61 38.29
CA HIS A 3 -24.17 40.88 36.89
C HIS A 3 -23.18 40.07 36.04
N GLY A 4 -23.60 39.22 35.11
CA GLY A 4 -23.97 39.68 33.77
C GLY A 4 -22.74 39.85 32.87
N ARG A 5 -22.34 38.81 32.13
CA ARG A 5 -21.61 38.96 30.86
C ARG A 5 -22.18 38.02 29.80
N LYS A 6 -23.08 38.58 29.00
CA LYS A 6 -23.69 38.02 27.80
C LYS A 6 -22.59 37.82 26.76
N ARG A 7 -22.44 36.61 26.21
CA ARG A 7 -21.65 36.38 24.99
C ARG A 7 -22.60 36.52 23.79
N PRO A 8 -22.32 37.39 22.82
CA PRO A 8 -23.19 37.59 21.67
C PRO A 8 -23.05 36.44 20.66
N LEU A 9 -24.19 36.00 20.14
CA LEU A 9 -24.33 35.26 18.90
C LEU A 9 -24.00 36.21 17.73
N ARG A 10 -23.10 35.82 16.82
CA ARG A 10 -22.92 36.54 15.55
C ARG A 10 -22.71 35.57 14.38
N ALA A 11 -23.78 35.52 13.59
CA ALA A 11 -23.88 35.52 12.14
C ALA A 11 -22.99 34.60 11.28
N SER A 12 -23.71 33.75 10.54
CA SER A 12 -23.44 33.30 9.17
C SER A 12 -22.65 34.31 8.31
N SER A 13 -21.58 33.83 7.66
CA SER A 13 -21.13 34.33 6.37
C SER A 13 -20.28 33.26 5.65
N ARG A 14 -20.95 32.61 4.69
CA ARG A 14 -20.51 32.09 3.37
C ARG A 14 -19.01 31.88 3.08
N PRO A 15 -18.64 30.80 2.37
CA PRO A 15 -17.27 30.56 1.90
C PRO A 15 -16.95 31.42 0.67
N PRO A 16 -15.66 31.73 0.41
CA PRO A 16 -15.21 32.09 -0.93
C PRO A 16 -14.65 30.84 -1.63
N SER A 17 -15.42 30.31 -2.57
CA SER A 17 -14.86 29.63 -3.74
C SER A 17 -14.43 30.68 -4.77
N ASP A 18 -13.34 30.34 -5.44
CA ASP A 18 -12.93 30.79 -6.78
C ASP A 18 -12.08 32.06 -6.98
N LEU A 19 -10.91 31.76 -7.56
CA LEU A 19 -10.25 32.46 -8.67
C LEU A 19 -9.67 33.85 -8.39
N THR A 20 -8.37 33.90 -8.12
CA THR A 20 -7.50 34.91 -8.76
C THR A 20 -6.16 34.31 -9.15
N ALA A 21 -5.92 34.34 -10.46
CA ALA A 21 -4.65 34.13 -11.14
C ALA A 21 -3.45 34.70 -10.36
N SER A 22 -2.41 33.88 -10.21
CA SER A 22 -1.07 34.40 -9.94
C SER A 22 -0.56 35.03 -11.24
N ALA A 23 -0.96 36.28 -11.49
CA ALA A 23 -0.38 37.14 -12.51
C ALA A 23 1.01 37.54 -12.01
N ASN A 24 2.02 36.85 -12.52
CA ASN A 24 3.41 37.23 -12.33
C ASN A 24 3.59 38.64 -12.91
N ALA A 25 4.06 39.55 -12.06
CA ALA A 25 4.21 40.96 -12.36
C ALA A 25 5.04 41.17 -13.62
N GLY A 26 4.53 42.04 -14.50
CA GLY A 26 5.18 42.47 -15.72
C GLY A 26 6.54 43.08 -15.42
N ASN A 27 7.55 42.56 -16.09
CA ASN A 27 8.88 43.14 -16.13
C ASN A 27 9.09 43.76 -17.51
N GLY A 28 9.28 45.08 -17.52
CA GLY A 28 10.15 45.78 -18.46
C GLY A 28 9.71 45.84 -19.91
N ALA A 29 9.05 46.95 -20.26
CA ALA A 29 9.18 47.53 -21.58
C ALA A 29 10.67 47.84 -21.86
N GLY A 30 11.22 47.21 -22.90
CA GLY A 30 12.56 47.44 -23.42
C GLY A 30 12.52 47.28 -24.93
N SER A 31 12.39 48.42 -25.61
CA SER A 31 12.59 48.60 -27.05
C SER A 31 14.03 48.26 -27.41
N SER A 32 14.26 47.42 -28.43
CA SER A 32 14.81 47.81 -29.75
C SER A 32 15.29 46.59 -30.54
N ASP A 33 15.23 46.77 -31.86
CA ASP A 33 15.93 46.05 -32.93
C ASP A 33 15.50 44.61 -33.26
N ASP A 34 14.90 44.55 -34.45
CA ASP A 34 14.66 43.42 -35.34
C ASP A 34 15.75 42.34 -35.30
N GLU A 35 15.40 41.15 -34.79
CA GLU A 35 15.97 39.91 -35.28
C GLU A 35 14.96 38.76 -35.09
N ASP A 36 14.30 38.38 -36.20
CA ASP A 36 13.42 37.23 -36.33
C ASP A 36 14.25 35.93 -36.29
N TYR A 37 14.73 35.55 -35.12
CA TYR A 37 15.32 34.23 -34.90
C TYR A 37 14.21 33.25 -34.52
N GLU A 38 13.70 32.52 -35.50
CA GLU A 38 12.91 31.31 -35.26
C GLU A 38 13.77 30.33 -34.45
N VAL A 39 13.64 30.33 -33.13
CA VAL A 39 14.28 29.33 -32.26
C VAL A 39 13.57 28.01 -32.56
N PRO A 40 14.23 27.02 -33.17
CA PRO A 40 13.60 25.72 -33.40
C PRO A 40 13.24 25.21 -32.01
N SER A 41 11.94 25.01 -31.77
CA SER A 41 11.44 24.41 -30.54
C SER A 41 12.01 22.99 -30.45
N GLN A 42 13.21 22.87 -29.86
CA GLN A 42 13.79 21.58 -29.58
C GLN A 42 12.79 20.84 -28.70
N PRO A 43 12.39 19.60 -29.06
CA PRO A 43 11.52 18.82 -28.22
C PRO A 43 12.25 18.64 -26.89
N VAL A 44 11.75 19.32 -25.85
CA VAL A 44 12.17 19.06 -24.48
C VAL A 44 12.10 17.55 -24.30
N PRO A 45 13.22 16.85 -24.01
CA PRO A 45 13.14 15.43 -23.75
C PRO A 45 12.27 15.30 -22.51
N GLN A 46 11.02 14.90 -22.72
CA GLN A 46 10.16 14.43 -21.66
C GLN A 46 10.98 13.32 -21.03
N ARG A 47 11.59 13.61 -19.87
CA ARG A 47 12.24 12.58 -19.07
C ARG A 47 11.12 11.63 -18.73
N ALA A 48 10.95 10.61 -19.57
CA ALA A 48 10.05 9.51 -19.33
C ALA A 48 10.41 9.05 -17.93
N SER A 49 9.53 9.34 -16.99
CA SER A 49 9.73 8.96 -15.61
C SER A 49 9.80 7.44 -15.64
N THR A 50 11.01 6.88 -15.63
CA THR A 50 11.24 5.44 -15.57
C THR A 50 10.91 4.90 -14.18
N ARG A 51 10.02 5.58 -13.44
CA ARG A 51 9.52 5.16 -12.15
C ARG A 51 8.68 3.91 -12.38
N ARG A 52 9.39 2.78 -12.45
CA ARG A 52 8.81 1.44 -12.51
C ARG A 52 7.87 1.33 -11.31
N GLN A 53 6.60 1.10 -11.59
CA GLN A 53 5.62 0.82 -10.55
C GLN A 53 6.10 -0.42 -9.76
N PRO A 54 6.05 -0.39 -8.43
CA PRO A 54 6.43 -1.54 -7.63
C PRO A 54 5.54 -2.74 -8.02
N LYS A 55 6.15 -3.84 -8.44
CA LYS A 55 5.45 -5.09 -8.78
C LYS A 55 5.62 -6.10 -7.66
N VAL A 56 4.52 -6.76 -7.30
CA VAL A 56 4.53 -7.87 -6.34
C VAL A 56 5.03 -9.12 -7.06
N ASP A 57 5.98 -9.83 -6.43
CA ASP A 57 6.56 -11.05 -6.96
C ASP A 57 6.09 -12.27 -6.15
N PHE A 58 5.19 -13.05 -6.73
CA PHE A 58 4.60 -14.24 -6.10
C PHE A 58 5.51 -15.48 -6.19
N SER A 59 6.59 -15.44 -6.99
CA SER A 59 7.55 -16.56 -7.06
C SER A 59 8.28 -16.79 -5.73
N LYS A 60 8.38 -15.73 -4.91
CA LYS A 60 8.98 -15.73 -3.58
C LYS A 60 8.14 -16.44 -2.52
N LEU A 61 6.86 -16.69 -2.80
CA LEU A 61 5.98 -17.41 -1.87
C LEU A 61 6.19 -18.92 -2.00
N ASP A 62 6.03 -19.64 -0.90
CA ASP A 62 6.02 -21.09 -0.88
C ASP A 62 4.68 -21.64 -1.40
N ALA A 63 4.68 -22.90 -1.83
CA ALA A 63 3.47 -23.53 -2.37
C ALA A 63 2.33 -23.59 -1.34
N ALA A 64 2.62 -23.64 -0.03
CA ALA A 64 1.59 -23.66 0.99
C ALA A 64 0.89 -22.29 1.13
N SER A 65 1.63 -21.17 1.02
CA SER A 65 1.01 -19.84 1.03
C SER A 65 0.11 -19.61 -0.17
N LEU A 66 0.53 -20.03 -1.38
CA LEU A 66 -0.32 -19.94 -2.57
C LEU A 66 -1.60 -20.79 -2.44
N LYS A 67 -1.50 -21.99 -1.85
CA LYS A 67 -2.67 -22.85 -1.56
C LYS A 67 -3.62 -22.23 -0.53
N LYS A 68 -3.08 -21.59 0.52
CA LYS A 68 -3.90 -20.87 1.50
C LYS A 68 -4.64 -19.71 0.86
N TYR A 69 -3.96 -18.93 0.02
CA TYR A 69 -4.57 -17.82 -0.70
C TYR A 69 -5.72 -18.31 -1.59
N ARG A 70 -5.46 -19.34 -2.40
CA ARG A 70 -6.49 -19.99 -3.24
C ARG A 70 -7.71 -20.42 -2.44
N LYS A 71 -7.50 -21.10 -1.30
CA LYS A 71 -8.58 -21.60 -0.45
C LYS A 71 -9.38 -20.48 0.22
N LEU A 72 -8.73 -19.36 0.56
CA LEU A 72 -9.39 -18.24 1.23
C LEU A 72 -10.28 -17.43 0.27
N HIS A 73 -9.92 -17.41 -1.01
CA HIS A 73 -10.58 -16.63 -2.04
C HIS A 73 -11.35 -17.48 -3.05
N ASP A 74 -11.61 -18.76 -2.73
CA ASP A 74 -12.37 -19.70 -3.55
C ASP A 74 -12.00 -19.64 -5.04
N MET A 75 -10.69 -19.67 -5.33
CA MET A 75 -10.20 -19.65 -6.71
C MET A 75 -10.39 -21.03 -7.36
N ASP A 76 -11.53 -21.20 -8.03
CA ASP A 76 -11.94 -22.44 -8.71
C ASP A 76 -11.30 -22.64 -10.09
N ASP A 77 -10.64 -21.61 -10.63
CA ASP A 77 -10.01 -21.61 -11.96
C ASP A 77 -8.81 -22.59 -12.09
N LEU A 78 -8.38 -23.24 -11.01
CA LEU A 78 -7.26 -24.19 -11.05
C LEU A 78 -7.70 -25.61 -10.67
N PRO A 79 -7.17 -26.66 -11.31
CA PRO A 79 -7.43 -28.02 -10.89
C PRO A 79 -6.89 -28.31 -9.47
N PRO A 80 -7.48 -29.26 -8.73
CA PRO A 80 -6.89 -29.75 -7.48
C PRO A 80 -5.53 -30.39 -7.80
N GLY A 81 -4.46 -29.91 -7.16
CA GLY A 81 -3.10 -30.38 -7.42
C GLY A 81 -2.29 -29.56 -8.41
N ALA A 82 -2.79 -28.40 -8.86
CA ALA A 82 -2.03 -27.44 -9.66
C ALA A 82 -0.63 -27.17 -9.07
N SER A 83 0.37 -27.09 -9.95
CA SER A 83 1.76 -26.86 -9.53
C SER A 83 1.95 -25.42 -9.04
N LYS A 84 3.06 -25.16 -8.34
CA LYS A 84 3.40 -23.79 -7.88
C LYS A 84 3.41 -22.81 -9.06
N GLU A 85 3.97 -23.22 -10.19
CA GLU A 85 4.13 -22.36 -11.36
C GLU A 85 2.78 -22.00 -11.99
N ASP A 86 1.83 -22.94 -11.99
CA ASP A 86 0.48 -22.70 -12.50
C ASP A 86 -0.34 -21.77 -11.59
N MET A 87 -0.10 -21.83 -10.28
CA MET A 87 -0.83 -21.01 -9.30
C MET A 87 -0.41 -19.53 -9.33
N ILE A 88 0.85 -19.23 -9.63
CA ILE A 88 1.40 -17.87 -9.66
C ILE A 88 0.61 -16.92 -10.57
N PRO A 89 0.40 -17.20 -11.87
CA PRO A 89 -0.30 -16.28 -12.76
C PRO A 89 -1.76 -16.08 -12.36
N ALA A 90 -2.43 -17.12 -11.89
CA ALA A 90 -3.80 -17.03 -11.42
C ALA A 90 -3.92 -16.17 -10.16
N VAL A 91 -3.04 -16.38 -9.18
CA VAL A 91 -2.99 -15.56 -7.95
C VAL A 91 -2.66 -14.11 -8.29
N ALA A 92 -1.72 -13.87 -9.21
CA ALA A 92 -1.35 -12.52 -9.62
C ALA A 92 -2.52 -11.78 -10.27
N LYS A 93 -3.26 -12.46 -11.17
CA LYS A 93 -4.47 -11.92 -11.81
C LYS A 93 -5.52 -11.58 -10.76
N HIS A 94 -5.86 -12.52 -9.89
CA HIS A 94 -6.86 -12.31 -8.85
C HIS A 94 -6.46 -11.17 -7.90
N PHE A 95 -5.21 -11.15 -7.43
CA PHE A 95 -4.69 -10.11 -6.55
C PHE A 95 -4.77 -8.72 -7.18
N SER A 96 -4.52 -8.59 -8.49
CA SER A 96 -4.62 -7.30 -9.19
C SER A 96 -6.06 -6.76 -9.30
N GLN A 97 -7.06 -7.63 -9.17
CA GLN A 97 -8.48 -7.30 -9.25
C GLN A 97 -9.11 -7.13 -7.86
N GLN A 98 -8.37 -7.39 -6.78
CA GLN A 98 -8.86 -7.22 -5.42
C GLN A 98 -9.12 -5.74 -5.14
N VAL A 99 -10.34 -5.46 -4.66
CA VAL A 99 -10.73 -4.15 -4.15
C VAL A 99 -10.75 -4.24 -2.63
N VAL A 100 -10.09 -3.28 -1.97
CA VAL A 100 -9.98 -3.23 -0.50
C VAL A 100 -10.52 -1.91 0.01
N ASP A 101 -11.20 -1.94 1.17
CA ASP A 101 -11.46 -0.73 1.94
C ASP A 101 -10.18 -0.37 2.71
N GLU A 102 -9.59 0.78 2.39
CA GLU A 102 -8.34 1.22 2.99
C GLU A 102 -8.44 1.38 4.51
N LYS A 103 -9.54 1.97 5.01
CA LYS A 103 -9.69 2.26 6.44
C LYS A 103 -9.77 0.98 7.24
N ASP A 104 -10.63 0.06 6.81
CA ASP A 104 -10.81 -1.22 7.49
C ASP A 104 -9.54 -2.08 7.39
N THR A 105 -8.88 -2.07 6.23
CA THR A 105 -7.64 -2.82 6.02
C THR A 105 -6.53 -2.34 6.97
N LEU A 106 -6.34 -1.02 7.11
CA LEU A 106 -5.31 -0.47 7.99
C LEU A 106 -5.59 -0.75 9.47
N VAL A 107 -6.85 -0.61 9.90
CA VAL A 107 -7.25 -0.92 11.29
C VAL A 107 -7.03 -2.41 11.59
N ASN A 108 -7.50 -3.30 10.72
CA ASN A 108 -7.36 -4.75 10.90
C ASN A 108 -5.90 -5.19 10.91
N PHE A 109 -5.07 -4.61 10.04
CA PHE A 109 -3.64 -4.88 9.99
C PHE A 109 -2.95 -4.47 11.30
N ALA A 110 -3.17 -3.24 11.78
CA ALA A 110 -2.56 -2.74 13.02
C ALA A 110 -2.98 -3.56 14.24
N LEU A 111 -4.27 -3.92 14.35
CA LEU A 111 -4.78 -4.77 15.44
C LEU A 111 -4.17 -6.17 15.39
N SER A 112 -4.03 -6.75 14.19
CA SER A 112 -3.42 -8.07 14.02
C SER A 112 -1.95 -8.08 14.44
N LEU A 113 -1.18 -7.05 14.07
CA LEU A 113 0.20 -6.89 14.52
C LEU A 113 0.32 -6.75 16.04
N LYS A 114 -0.54 -5.92 16.66
CA LYS A 114 -0.58 -5.76 18.12
C LYS A 114 -0.84 -7.09 18.82
N ARG A 115 -1.83 -7.86 18.33
CA ARG A 115 -2.16 -9.19 18.87
C ARG A 115 -1.00 -10.17 18.73
N HIS A 116 -0.38 -10.22 17.55
CA HIS A 116 0.77 -11.08 17.29
C HIS A 116 1.96 -10.73 18.21
N TYR A 117 2.29 -9.45 18.36
CA TYR A 117 3.36 -9.00 19.25
C TYR A 117 3.13 -9.43 20.70
N LEU A 118 1.92 -9.24 21.23
CA LEU A 118 1.59 -9.66 22.60
C LEU A 118 1.67 -11.19 22.77
N GLN A 119 1.24 -11.96 21.76
CA GLN A 119 1.30 -13.42 21.80
C GLN A 119 2.74 -13.94 21.81
N THR A 120 3.61 -13.39 20.96
CA THR A 120 5.03 -13.78 20.91
C THR A 120 5.80 -13.46 22.19
N ARG A 121 5.37 -12.44 22.95
CA ARG A 121 5.98 -12.09 24.25
C ARG A 121 5.49 -12.93 25.43
N GLN A 122 4.35 -13.60 25.30
CA GLN A 122 3.74 -14.38 26.38
C GLN A 122 3.98 -15.89 26.28
N SER A 123 4.56 -16.40 25.20
CA SER A 123 5.00 -17.80 25.13
C SER A 123 6.35 -17.98 25.86
N PRO A 124 6.41 -18.72 26.99
CA PRO A 124 7.67 -19.13 27.58
C PRO A 124 8.39 -20.02 26.56
N GLN A 125 9.65 -19.73 26.24
CA GLN A 125 10.47 -20.64 25.44
C GLN A 125 10.54 -21.98 26.18
N GLN A 126 9.84 -23.00 25.67
CA GLN A 126 10.09 -24.35 26.14
C GLN A 126 11.45 -24.80 25.58
N PRO A 127 12.40 -25.23 26.42
CA PRO A 127 13.67 -25.74 25.94
C PRO A 127 13.43 -27.01 25.11
N LEU A 128 14.16 -27.12 23.98
CA LEU A 128 14.19 -28.27 23.07
C LEU A 128 14.20 -29.59 23.84
N LYS A 129 13.13 -30.39 23.71
CA LYS A 129 13.09 -31.77 24.20
C LYS A 129 14.08 -32.60 23.36
N LYS A 130 15.18 -33.01 23.99
CA LYS A 130 16.14 -33.99 23.44
C LYS A 130 15.41 -35.28 23.04
N PRO A 131 15.77 -35.93 21.93
CA PRO A 131 15.18 -37.21 21.56
C PRO A 131 15.57 -38.29 22.58
N ARG A 132 14.57 -38.88 23.23
CA ARG A 132 14.72 -40.13 24.01
C ARG A 132 14.73 -41.30 23.03
N ASN A 133 15.90 -41.69 22.53
CA ASN A 133 16.06 -43.01 21.91
C ASN A 133 16.32 -44.04 23.00
N ALA A 134 15.25 -44.67 23.48
CA ALA A 134 15.29 -45.88 24.26
C ALA A 134 14.49 -46.94 23.51
N THR A 135 15.17 -47.85 22.82
CA THR A 135 14.58 -49.13 22.45
C THR A 135 15.61 -50.21 22.73
N LYS A 136 15.45 -50.78 23.92
CA LYS A 136 16.11 -51.98 24.40
C LYS A 136 15.50 -53.14 23.61
N VAL A 137 16.24 -53.71 22.66
CA VAL A 137 15.86 -54.98 22.02
C VAL A 137 16.47 -56.11 22.83
N LYS A 138 15.59 -56.99 23.31
CA LYS A 138 15.83 -58.14 24.18
C LYS A 138 15.94 -59.42 23.33
N ALA A 139 16.58 -60.42 23.92
CA ALA A 139 16.47 -61.86 23.69
C ALA A 139 17.38 -62.49 22.64
N ARG A 140 18.33 -63.29 23.14
CA ARG A 140 18.41 -64.72 22.83
C ARG A 140 18.95 -65.46 24.05
#